data_AF-M2TC44-F1
#
_entry.id   AF-M2TC44-F1
#
_cell.length_a   1.000
_cell.length_b   1.000
_cell.length_c   1.000
_cell.angle_alpha   90.00
_cell.angle_beta   90.00
_cell.angle_gamma   90.00
#
_symmetry.space_group_name_H-M   'P 1'
#
loop_
_entity.id
_entity.type
_entity.pdbx_description
1 polymer ?
#
loop_
_entity_poly.entity_id
_entity_poly.type
_entity_poly.pdbx_seq_one_letter_code
_entity_poly.pdbx_strand_id
1 'polypeptide(L)'
;MSGCVICKNPLEVEIERDEDEEYEGGASSSGKAPAPAPETVPDDVQLSCGCHFHWDCLLSAYEITSCPNCSKEISVTEDNTQKVLCRLNNEGGVQENLDILPLLVEESYLKAYPEDRKARAFLEFCRAGDYKAIIELLLDDSSDDDDEDEQGDVEMSTTDDPEKETGIDRVLRYQDPIGDMQSGLHAAVHAQSREVAWLLLLLASNYPLLEFPPEVFQEAEAMGIMRGLTEDKVDIRSLKDIQGRTAEDIAKEIGGVWHGWTGNNRLAI
;
A
#
# COMPACT_ATOMS: atom_id res chain seq x y z
N MET A 1 -31.01 18.95 -2.52
CA MET A 1 -29.88 18.13 -2.05
C MET A 1 -29.13 17.69 -3.30
N SER A 2 -27.89 18.14 -3.45
CA SER A 2 -27.01 17.65 -4.51
C SER A 2 -26.62 16.23 -4.13
N GLY A 3 -27.16 15.23 -4.83
CA GLY A 3 -26.72 13.84 -4.73
C GLY A 3 -25.61 13.57 -5.75
N CYS A 4 -25.01 12.40 -5.66
CA CYS A 4 -24.02 11.93 -6.63
C CYS A 4 -24.59 11.97 -8.05
N VAL A 5 -23.84 12.56 -8.99
CA VAL A 5 -24.31 12.72 -10.36
C VAL A 5 -24.41 11.38 -11.11
N ILE A 6 -23.78 10.31 -10.61
CA ILE A 6 -23.84 8.96 -11.20
C ILE A 6 -25.00 8.16 -10.62
N CYS A 7 -24.97 7.81 -9.34
CA CYS A 7 -25.96 6.91 -8.73
C CYS A 7 -27.24 7.63 -8.26
N LYS A 8 -27.25 8.97 -8.22
CA LYS A 8 -28.35 9.83 -7.77
C LYS A 8 -28.71 9.74 -6.28
N ASN A 9 -27.95 8.97 -5.49
CA ASN A 9 -28.11 8.88 -4.05
C ASN A 9 -27.50 10.11 -3.33
N PRO A 10 -27.91 10.38 -2.08
CA PRO A 10 -27.24 11.36 -1.23
C PRO A 10 -25.73 11.07 -1.10
N LEU A 11 -24.91 12.11 -0.98
CA LEU A 11 -23.45 12.04 -0.89
C LEU A 11 -23.01 11.69 0.55
N GLU A 12 -23.53 10.57 1.03
CA GLU A 12 -23.23 10.00 2.33
C GLU A 12 -23.16 8.48 2.18
N VAL A 13 -22.37 7.84 3.05
CA VAL A 13 -22.23 6.39 3.14
C VAL A 13 -22.61 5.95 4.55
N GLU A 14 -23.30 4.81 4.64
CA GLU A 14 -23.69 4.21 5.93
C GLU A 14 -22.47 3.56 6.58
N ILE A 15 -22.30 3.77 7.88
CA ILE A 15 -21.28 3.11 8.69
C ILE A 15 -21.95 2.01 9.51
N GLU A 16 -21.35 0.82 9.52
CA GLU A 16 -21.73 -0.28 10.39
C GLU A 16 -21.43 0.11 11.84
N ARG A 17 -22.43 0.02 12.71
CA ARG A 17 -22.22 0.26 14.15
C ARG A 17 -21.58 -0.97 14.77
N ASP A 18 -20.54 -0.77 15.55
CA ASP A 18 -19.96 -1.81 16.40
C ASP A 18 -21.05 -2.32 17.35
N GLU A 19 -21.50 -3.57 17.16
CA GLU A 19 -22.56 -4.21 17.94
C GLU A 19 -22.21 -4.31 19.44
N ASP A 20 -20.94 -4.07 19.80
CA ASP A 20 -20.42 -4.11 21.17
C ASP A 20 -20.76 -2.86 22.02
N GLU A 21 -21.17 -1.74 21.40
CA GLU A 21 -21.59 -0.54 22.15
C GLU A 21 -23.07 -0.59 22.61
N GLU A 22 -23.86 -1.58 22.18
CA GLU A 22 -25.30 -1.65 22.50
C GLU A 22 -25.58 -2.24 23.91
N TYR A 23 -24.56 -2.68 24.66
CA TYR A 23 -24.72 -3.37 25.95
C TYR A 23 -24.52 -2.53 27.22
N GLU A 24 -24.32 -1.20 27.13
CA GLU A 24 -24.19 -0.34 28.33
C GLU A 24 -25.45 0.48 28.69
N GLY A 25 -26.58 0.23 28.03
CA GLY A 25 -27.86 0.93 28.28
C GLY A 25 -28.96 0.03 28.85
N GLY A 26 -28.76 -0.56 30.02
CA GLY A 26 -29.76 -1.46 30.62
C GLY A 26 -31.14 -0.83 30.88
N ALA A 27 -32.22 -1.46 30.39
CA ALA A 27 -33.46 -1.73 31.13
C ALA A 27 -34.54 -2.37 30.24
N SER A 28 -35.08 -3.51 30.70
CA SER A 28 -36.31 -4.12 30.20
C SER A 28 -37.44 -3.09 30.02
N SER A 29 -37.94 -2.93 28.80
CA SER A 29 -39.28 -2.41 28.56
C SER A 29 -39.83 -2.94 27.23
N SER A 30 -40.95 -3.65 27.31
CA SER A 30 -41.70 -4.17 26.18
C SER A 30 -42.21 -3.03 25.30
N GLY A 31 -41.56 -2.85 24.16
CA GLY A 31 -42.05 -2.04 23.05
C GLY A 31 -41.02 -2.10 21.92
N LYS A 32 -41.40 -2.59 20.74
CA LYS A 32 -40.56 -2.47 19.54
C LYS A 32 -40.38 -0.99 19.23
N ALA A 33 -39.36 -0.38 19.80
CA ALA A 33 -38.86 0.90 19.31
C ALA A 33 -38.41 0.69 17.85
N PRO A 34 -38.68 1.64 16.94
CA PRO A 34 -38.10 1.60 15.61
C PRO A 34 -36.57 1.59 15.75
N ALA A 35 -35.90 0.77 14.94
CA ALA A 35 -34.45 0.73 14.90
C ALA A 35 -33.90 2.16 14.71
N PRO A 36 -32.86 2.57 15.45
CA PRO A 36 -32.24 3.87 15.27
C PRO A 36 -31.79 4.02 13.81
N ALA A 37 -31.94 5.23 13.25
CA ALA A 37 -31.52 5.53 11.88
C ALA A 37 -30.04 5.14 11.68
N PRO A 38 -29.63 4.63 10.50
CA PRO A 38 -28.25 4.27 10.24
C PRO A 38 -27.35 5.50 10.44
N GLU A 39 -26.17 5.26 10.99
CA GLU A 39 -25.14 6.28 11.08
C GLU A 39 -24.52 6.47 9.71
N THR A 40 -24.32 7.71 9.30
CA THR A 40 -23.81 8.04 7.98
C THR A 40 -22.72 9.09 8.09
N VAL A 41 -21.72 8.99 7.22
CA VAL A 41 -20.70 10.02 7.04
C VAL A 41 -20.74 10.58 5.63
N PRO A 42 -20.27 11.82 5.44
CA PRO A 42 -20.17 12.40 4.10
C PRO A 42 -19.27 11.56 3.19
N ASP A 43 -19.63 11.48 1.91
CA ASP A 43 -18.79 11.00 0.81
C ASP A 43 -19.07 11.88 -0.42
N ASP A 44 -18.44 13.06 -0.41
CA ASP A 44 -18.62 14.06 -1.46
C ASP A 44 -17.28 14.47 -2.09
N VAL A 45 -17.06 14.01 -3.32
CA VAL A 45 -15.99 14.46 -4.20
C VAL A 45 -16.54 15.49 -5.18
N GLN A 46 -16.23 16.76 -4.95
CA GLN A 46 -16.58 17.84 -5.85
C GLN A 46 -15.41 18.19 -6.78
N LEU A 47 -15.55 17.89 -8.08
CA LEU A 47 -14.56 18.24 -9.10
C LEU A 47 -14.61 19.74 -9.44
N SER A 48 -13.54 20.27 -10.07
CA SER A 48 -13.43 21.66 -10.52
C SER A 48 -14.56 22.14 -11.45
N CYS A 49 -15.20 21.22 -12.17
CA CYS A 49 -16.37 21.50 -13.00
C CYS A 49 -17.68 21.70 -12.21
N GLY A 50 -17.68 21.45 -10.89
CA GLY A 50 -18.84 21.53 -9.99
C GLY A 50 -19.68 20.26 -9.92
N CYS A 51 -19.29 19.16 -10.58
CA CYS A 51 -19.96 17.88 -10.44
C CYS A 51 -19.55 17.19 -9.13
N HIS A 52 -20.51 16.53 -8.48
CA HIS A 52 -20.33 15.84 -7.21
C HIS A 52 -20.50 14.33 -7.37
N PHE A 53 -19.62 13.55 -6.75
CA PHE A 53 -19.58 12.10 -6.86
C PHE A 53 -19.33 11.47 -5.48
N HIS A 54 -19.87 10.26 -5.26
CA HIS A 54 -19.26 9.35 -4.29
C HIS A 54 -17.86 8.96 -4.77
N TRP A 55 -16.93 8.70 -3.85
CA TRP A 55 -15.57 8.29 -4.19
C TRP A 55 -15.56 7.06 -5.12
N ASP A 56 -16.29 6.01 -4.75
CA ASP A 56 -16.36 4.77 -5.54
C ASP A 56 -17.04 4.96 -6.91
N CYS A 57 -18.04 5.84 -6.99
CA CYS A 57 -18.69 6.18 -8.26
C CYS A 57 -17.71 6.88 -9.22
N LEU A 58 -16.87 7.78 -8.70
CA LEU A 58 -15.85 8.45 -9.50
C LEU A 58 -14.81 7.46 -10.02
N LEU A 59 -14.27 6.60 -9.14
CA LEU A 59 -13.28 5.58 -9.51
C LEU A 59 -13.81 4.60 -10.56
N SER A 60 -15.08 4.22 -10.43
CA SER A 60 -15.72 3.28 -11.35
C SER A 60 -15.88 3.82 -12.78
N ALA A 61 -15.97 5.14 -12.96
CA ALA A 61 -16.26 5.77 -14.25
C ALA A 61 -15.07 5.89 -15.21
N TYR A 62 -13.85 5.53 -14.78
CA TYR A 62 -12.63 5.35 -15.60
C TYR A 62 -12.29 6.54 -16.52
N GLU A 63 -12.41 7.78 -16.02
CA GLU A 63 -11.85 8.96 -16.68
C GLU A 63 -10.93 9.71 -15.70
N ILE A 64 -9.64 9.83 -16.05
CA ILE A 64 -8.61 10.38 -15.15
C ILE A 64 -8.55 11.92 -15.25
N THR A 65 -8.62 12.47 -16.46
CA THR A 65 -8.40 13.90 -16.73
C THR A 65 -9.65 14.64 -17.22
N SER A 66 -10.76 13.92 -17.42
CA SER A 66 -12.06 14.47 -17.82
C SER A 66 -13.15 14.04 -16.84
N CYS A 67 -14.13 14.93 -16.65
CA CYS A 67 -15.27 14.63 -15.79
C CYS A 67 -16.19 13.60 -16.47
N PRO A 68 -16.48 12.44 -15.85
CA PRO A 68 -17.28 11.39 -16.48
C PRO A 68 -18.75 11.78 -16.69
N ASN A 69 -19.23 12.85 -16.06
CA ASN A 69 -20.61 13.34 -16.21
C ASN A 69 -20.76 14.44 -17.29
N CYS A 70 -19.82 15.38 -17.38
CA CYS A 70 -19.95 16.53 -18.28
C CYS A 70 -18.81 16.67 -19.31
N SER A 71 -17.87 15.74 -19.30
CA SER A 71 -16.71 15.64 -20.20
C SER A 71 -15.80 16.87 -20.21
N LYS A 72 -15.94 17.78 -19.24
CA LYS A 72 -15.01 18.90 -19.07
C LYS A 72 -13.66 18.37 -18.61
N GLU A 73 -12.59 18.93 -19.15
CA GLU A 73 -11.24 18.73 -18.65
C GLU A 73 -11.16 19.22 -17.20
N ILE A 74 -10.72 18.34 -16.30
CA ILE A 74 -10.60 18.60 -14.85
C ILE A 74 -9.15 18.71 -14.41
N SER A 75 -8.19 18.35 -15.28
CA SER A 75 -6.78 18.47 -14.98
C SER A 75 -6.27 19.89 -15.16
N VAL A 76 -5.35 20.30 -14.30
CA VAL A 76 -4.59 21.55 -14.37
C VAL A 76 -3.11 21.20 -14.43
N THR A 77 -2.33 21.89 -15.24
CA THR A 77 -0.88 21.74 -15.27
C THR A 77 -0.23 22.92 -14.56
N GLU A 78 0.51 22.64 -13.49
CA GLU A 78 1.28 23.61 -12.70
C GLU A 78 2.70 23.07 -12.52
N ASP A 79 3.72 23.91 -12.76
CA ASP A 79 5.14 23.53 -12.64
C ASP A 79 5.54 22.27 -13.44
N ASN A 80 4.96 22.07 -14.62
CA ASN A 80 5.09 20.86 -15.46
C ASN A 80 4.52 19.57 -14.84
N THR A 81 3.77 19.66 -13.74
CA THR A 81 3.06 18.54 -13.13
C THR A 81 1.57 18.68 -13.41
N GLN A 82 0.97 17.63 -13.95
CA GLN A 82 -0.49 17.54 -14.09
C GLN A 82 -1.10 17.22 -12.73
N LYS A 83 -2.21 17.86 -12.40
CA LYS A 83 -2.95 17.70 -11.14
C LYS A 83 -4.44 17.64 -11.42
N VAL A 84 -5.21 16.96 -10.58
CA VAL A 84 -6.68 16.96 -10.62
C VAL A 84 -7.16 17.42 -9.25
N LEU A 85 -7.51 18.70 -9.17
CA LEU A 85 -7.89 19.33 -7.90
C LEU A 85 -9.38 19.17 -7.63
N CYS A 86 -9.72 18.69 -6.45
CA CYS A 86 -11.10 18.58 -5.98
C CYS A 86 -11.29 19.15 -4.57
N ARG A 87 -12.54 19.30 -4.18
CA ARG A 87 -12.95 19.46 -2.78
C ARG A 87 -13.52 18.13 -2.30
N LEU A 88 -12.85 17.52 -1.33
CA LEU A 88 -13.27 16.26 -0.72
C LEU A 88 -13.93 16.57 0.64
N ASN A 89 -15.07 15.97 0.91
CA ASN A 89 -15.71 16.00 2.23
C ASN A 89 -16.03 14.57 2.65
N ASN A 90 -15.32 14.10 3.67
CA ASN A 90 -15.43 12.76 4.23
C ASN A 90 -15.51 12.81 5.77
N GLU A 91 -15.38 11.65 6.44
CA GLU A 91 -15.34 11.55 7.90
C GLU A 91 -14.27 12.47 8.54
N GLY A 92 -13.12 12.62 7.88
CA GLY A 92 -12.03 13.51 8.31
C GLY A 92 -12.31 15.00 8.12
N GLY A 93 -13.47 15.37 7.58
CA GLY A 93 -13.90 16.73 7.32
C GLY A 93 -13.68 17.18 5.87
N VAL A 94 -13.60 18.49 5.67
CA VAL A 94 -13.50 19.10 4.34
C VAL A 94 -12.04 19.40 4.00
N GLN A 95 -11.57 18.89 2.87
CA GLN A 95 -10.29 19.20 2.27
C GLN A 95 -10.50 19.94 0.94
N GLU A 96 -9.92 21.13 0.81
CA GLU A 96 -9.99 21.94 -0.40
C GLU A 96 -8.71 21.82 -1.22
N ASN A 97 -8.84 21.87 -2.55
CA ASN A 97 -7.72 21.78 -3.51
C ASN A 97 -6.86 20.52 -3.31
N LEU A 98 -7.49 19.41 -2.94
CA LEU A 98 -6.83 18.11 -2.86
C LEU A 98 -6.51 17.63 -4.28
N ASP A 99 -5.25 17.28 -4.53
CA ASP A 99 -4.86 16.64 -5.78
C ASP A 99 -5.15 15.14 -5.70
N ILE A 100 -6.19 14.69 -6.40
CA ILE A 100 -6.60 13.29 -6.44
C ILE A 100 -6.02 12.54 -7.64
N LEU A 101 -5.25 13.20 -8.52
CA LEU A 101 -4.69 12.54 -9.70
C LEU A 101 -3.84 11.31 -9.33
N PRO A 102 -2.95 11.36 -8.33
CA PRO A 102 -2.17 10.17 -7.94
C PRO A 102 -3.05 8.99 -7.53
N LEU A 103 -4.13 9.27 -6.78
CA LEU A 103 -5.09 8.26 -6.33
C LEU A 103 -5.88 7.66 -7.50
N LEU A 104 -6.33 8.50 -8.43
CA LEU A 104 -7.03 8.03 -9.64
C LEU A 104 -6.12 7.17 -10.53
N VAL A 105 -4.86 7.55 -10.69
CA VAL A 105 -3.87 6.79 -11.46
C VAL A 105 -3.63 5.44 -10.80
N GLU A 106 -3.40 5.41 -9.49
CA GLU A 106 -3.18 4.18 -8.74
C GLU A 106 -4.37 3.22 -8.82
N GLU A 107 -5.58 3.69 -8.55
CA GLU A 107 -6.78 2.86 -8.63
C GLU A 107 -7.02 2.35 -10.05
N SER A 108 -6.79 3.17 -11.06
CA SER A 108 -6.89 2.74 -12.46
C SER A 108 -5.86 1.66 -12.81
N TYR A 109 -4.64 1.77 -12.27
CA TYR A 109 -3.58 0.79 -12.46
C TYR A 109 -3.92 -0.54 -11.76
N LEU A 110 -4.32 -0.50 -10.49
CA LEU A 110 -4.66 -1.68 -9.70
C LEU A 110 -5.96 -2.38 -10.13
N LYS A 111 -6.81 -1.68 -10.88
CA LYS A 111 -7.94 -2.30 -11.58
C LYS A 111 -7.50 -3.05 -12.83
N ALA A 112 -6.48 -2.57 -13.53
CA ALA A 112 -5.91 -3.22 -14.70
C ALA A 112 -4.94 -4.37 -14.34
N TYR A 113 -4.24 -4.25 -13.20
CA TYR A 113 -3.24 -5.18 -12.70
C TYR A 113 -3.53 -5.54 -11.24
N PRO A 114 -4.60 -6.31 -10.96
CA PRO A 114 -4.97 -6.69 -9.59
C PRO A 114 -3.87 -7.48 -8.86
N GLU A 115 -3.04 -8.22 -9.60
CA GLU A 115 -1.91 -8.99 -9.07
C GLU A 115 -0.81 -8.12 -8.45
N ASP A 116 -0.75 -6.83 -8.80
CA ASP A 116 0.24 -5.90 -8.25
C ASP A 116 -0.22 -5.24 -6.94
N ARG A 117 -1.46 -5.47 -6.49
CA ARG A 117 -2.01 -4.89 -5.24
C ARG A 117 -1.12 -5.19 -4.04
N LYS A 118 -0.74 -6.45 -3.88
CA LYS A 118 0.12 -6.90 -2.76
C LYS A 118 1.50 -6.24 -2.81
N ALA A 119 2.12 -6.23 -3.99
CA ALA A 119 3.42 -5.62 -4.19
C ALA A 119 3.40 -4.09 -3.96
N ARG A 120 2.31 -3.40 -4.31
CA ARG A 120 2.12 -1.98 -3.99
C ARG A 120 1.91 -1.75 -2.49
N ALA A 121 1.08 -2.55 -1.83
CA ALA A 121 0.90 -2.47 -0.38
C ALA A 121 2.24 -2.65 0.36
N PHE A 122 3.05 -3.62 -0.07
CA PHE A 122 4.41 -3.82 0.42
C PHE A 122 5.29 -2.57 0.29
N LEU A 123 5.29 -1.91 -0.88
CA LEU A 123 6.05 -0.67 -1.07
C LEU A 123 5.53 0.46 -0.19
N GLU A 124 4.24 0.54 0.06
CA GLU A 124 3.67 1.56 0.95
C GLU A 124 4.11 1.36 2.40
N PHE A 125 4.14 0.11 2.89
CA PHE A 125 4.73 -0.19 4.19
C PHE A 125 6.23 0.14 4.24
N CYS A 126 6.97 -0.06 3.13
CA CYS A 126 8.36 0.38 3.02
C CYS A 126 8.48 1.91 3.13
N ARG A 127 7.58 2.68 2.52
CA ARG A 127 7.54 4.15 2.60
C ARG A 127 7.13 4.66 3.98
N ALA A 128 6.22 3.96 4.65
CA ALA A 128 5.83 4.25 6.03
C ALA A 128 6.93 3.89 7.04
N GLY A 129 7.88 3.03 6.66
CA GLY A 129 8.91 2.50 7.54
C GLY A 129 8.39 1.44 8.51
N ASP A 130 7.21 0.88 8.25
CA ASP A 130 6.57 -0.11 9.12
C ASP A 130 7.06 -1.52 8.78
N TYR A 131 8.19 -1.89 9.38
CA TYR A 131 8.77 -3.21 9.18
C TYR A 131 7.87 -4.35 9.67
N LYS A 132 6.96 -4.10 10.63
CA LYS A 132 6.07 -5.15 11.15
C LYS A 132 4.96 -5.47 10.16
N ALA A 133 4.35 -4.43 9.58
CA ALA A 133 3.35 -4.60 8.53
C ALA A 133 3.94 -5.29 7.28
N ILE A 134 5.21 -4.99 6.93
CA ILE A 134 5.91 -5.73 5.87
C ILE A 134 5.98 -7.22 6.20
N ILE A 135 6.38 -7.56 7.41
CA ILE A 135 6.55 -8.95 7.84
C ILE A 135 5.22 -9.68 7.88
N GLU A 136 4.19 -9.06 8.44
CA GLU A 136 2.83 -9.59 8.45
C GLU A 136 2.33 -9.88 7.03
N LEU A 137 2.48 -8.93 6.10
CA LEU A 137 2.10 -9.09 4.69
C LEU A 137 2.82 -10.25 3.99
N LEU A 138 4.10 -10.45 4.32
CA LEU A 138 4.92 -11.53 3.75
C LEU A 138 4.59 -12.90 4.36
N LEU A 139 4.21 -12.95 5.63
CA LEU A 139 3.80 -14.17 6.33
C LEU A 139 2.37 -14.59 5.94
N ASP A 140 1.47 -13.65 5.70
CA ASP A 140 0.10 -13.92 5.26
C ASP A 140 0.07 -14.65 3.90
N ASP A 141 1.04 -14.35 3.02
CA ASP A 141 1.25 -15.09 1.75
C ASP A 141 1.65 -16.56 1.97
N SER A 142 2.12 -16.91 3.16
CA SER A 142 2.54 -18.28 3.46
C SER A 142 1.39 -19.16 3.98
N SER A 143 0.24 -18.57 4.32
CA SER A 143 -0.90 -19.26 4.96
C SER A 143 -2.15 -19.44 4.09
N ASP A 144 -2.32 -18.70 2.99
CA ASP A 144 -3.62 -18.59 2.28
C ASP A 144 -3.90 -19.65 1.20
N ASP A 145 -3.02 -20.64 1.00
CA ASP A 145 -3.20 -21.70 -0.01
C ASP A 145 -3.47 -23.11 0.59
N ASP A 146 -3.79 -23.21 1.89
CA ASP A 146 -4.02 -24.50 2.56
C ASP A 146 -5.50 -24.96 2.57
N ASP A 147 -6.43 -24.20 1.98
CA ASP A 147 -7.89 -24.42 2.13
C ASP A 147 -8.68 -24.79 0.86
N GLU A 148 -8.04 -25.28 -0.22
CA GLU A 148 -8.75 -25.88 -1.36
C GLU A 148 -8.14 -27.18 -1.88
N ASP A 149 -7.72 -28.12 -1.01
CA ASP A 149 -7.72 -29.53 -1.43
C ASP A 149 -8.03 -30.52 -0.31
N GLU A 150 -8.92 -31.43 -0.68
CA GLU A 150 -9.72 -32.28 0.14
C GLU A 150 -8.93 -33.56 0.54
N GLN A 151 -8.79 -33.80 1.85
CA GLN A 151 -8.44 -35.09 2.49
C GLN A 151 -7.03 -35.69 2.27
N GLY A 152 -6.16 -35.58 3.29
CA GLY A 152 -5.15 -36.61 3.57
C GLY A 152 -3.87 -36.13 4.24
N ASP A 153 -3.69 -36.55 5.49
CA ASP A 153 -2.44 -36.58 6.26
C ASP A 153 -1.80 -35.26 6.72
N VAL A 154 -1.79 -35.12 8.05
CA VAL A 154 -0.92 -34.22 8.82
C VAL A 154 0.54 -34.60 8.61
N GLU A 155 1.19 -34.04 7.60
CA GLU A 155 2.65 -33.96 7.54
C GLU A 155 3.10 -32.51 7.77
N MET A 156 4.09 -32.39 8.66
CA MET A 156 4.76 -31.15 9.02
C MET A 156 5.27 -30.45 7.75
N SER A 157 4.75 -29.25 7.49
CA SER A 157 5.14 -28.38 6.37
C SER A 157 6.66 -28.26 6.29
N THR A 158 7.22 -28.84 5.23
CA THR A 158 8.59 -28.61 4.78
C THR A 158 8.50 -27.59 3.64
N THR A 159 9.30 -26.55 3.77
CA THR A 159 9.36 -25.34 2.94
C THR A 159 9.91 -25.62 1.54
N ASP A 160 9.17 -26.35 0.69
CA ASP A 160 9.60 -26.67 -0.67
C ASP A 160 8.41 -26.61 -1.66
N ASP A 161 7.63 -25.53 -1.61
CA ASP A 161 6.67 -25.21 -2.68
C ASP A 161 7.23 -24.08 -3.57
N PRO A 162 7.79 -24.42 -4.75
CA PRO A 162 8.49 -23.44 -5.59
C PRO A 162 7.56 -22.36 -6.16
N GLU A 163 6.24 -22.59 -6.18
CA GLU A 163 5.27 -21.57 -6.60
C GLU A 163 5.06 -20.50 -5.51
N LYS A 164 5.08 -20.88 -4.22
CA LYS A 164 4.94 -19.94 -3.09
C LYS A 164 6.18 -19.06 -2.90
N GLU A 165 7.38 -19.61 -3.10
CA GLU A 165 8.62 -18.81 -3.12
C GLU A 165 8.59 -17.74 -4.22
N THR A 166 7.99 -18.04 -5.39
CA THR A 166 7.92 -17.07 -6.49
C THR A 166 7.06 -15.84 -6.19
N GLY A 167 6.05 -15.98 -5.32
CA GLY A 167 5.19 -14.87 -4.88
C GLY A 167 5.95 -13.85 -4.02
N ILE A 168 6.55 -14.33 -2.93
CA ILE A 168 7.34 -13.49 -2.01
C ILE A 168 8.54 -12.87 -2.73
N ASP A 169 9.24 -13.64 -3.57
CA ASP A 169 10.39 -13.13 -4.31
C ASP A 169 10.02 -12.02 -5.30
N ARG A 170 8.85 -12.14 -5.93
CA ARG A 170 8.29 -11.11 -6.81
C ARG A 170 7.97 -9.85 -6.01
N VAL A 171 7.33 -9.96 -4.85
CA VAL A 171 6.99 -8.82 -3.98
C VAL A 171 8.25 -8.09 -3.52
N LEU A 172 9.23 -8.82 -2.99
CA LEU A 172 10.49 -8.24 -2.48
C LEU A 172 11.31 -7.50 -3.54
N ARG A 173 11.19 -7.88 -4.82
CA ARG A 173 11.95 -7.32 -5.95
C ARG A 173 11.10 -6.46 -6.88
N TYR A 174 9.86 -6.19 -6.49
CA TYR A 174 8.95 -5.37 -7.27
C TYR A 174 9.50 -3.96 -7.46
N GLN A 175 9.32 -3.42 -8.65
CA GLN A 175 9.61 -2.04 -9.00
C GLN A 175 8.32 -1.37 -9.46
N ASP A 176 7.97 -0.25 -8.84
CA ASP A 176 6.69 0.43 -9.04
C ASP A 176 6.61 1.14 -10.40
N PRO A 177 5.85 0.65 -11.38
CA PRO A 177 5.80 1.28 -12.71
C PRO A 177 5.16 2.67 -12.71
N ILE A 178 4.30 2.97 -11.73
CA ILE A 178 3.66 4.28 -11.57
C ILE A 178 4.32 5.15 -10.49
N GLY A 179 5.31 4.60 -9.78
CA GLY A 179 6.14 5.26 -8.77
C GLY A 179 7.62 5.28 -9.15
N ASP A 180 7.93 5.71 -10.38
CA ASP A 180 9.31 5.92 -10.87
C ASP A 180 10.22 4.68 -10.82
N MET A 181 9.66 3.48 -10.98
CA MET A 181 10.38 2.19 -10.88
C MET A 181 11.10 2.00 -9.54
N GLN A 182 10.67 2.68 -8.48
CA GLN A 182 11.25 2.53 -7.16
C GLN A 182 10.98 1.12 -6.61
N SER A 183 12.02 0.52 -6.03
CA SER A 183 11.89 -0.74 -5.27
C SER A 183 11.72 -0.46 -3.77
N GLY A 184 11.44 -1.49 -2.99
CA GLY A 184 11.33 -1.38 -1.53
C GLY A 184 12.56 -0.74 -0.89
N LEU A 185 13.76 -1.01 -1.42
CA LEU A 185 15.00 -0.43 -0.89
C LEU A 185 15.09 1.08 -1.17
N HIS A 186 14.60 1.55 -2.32
CA HIS A 186 14.50 2.99 -2.61
C HIS A 186 13.51 3.66 -1.65
N ALA A 187 12.34 3.03 -1.44
CA ALA A 187 11.31 3.51 -0.52
C ALA A 187 11.82 3.61 0.92
N ALA A 188 12.52 2.57 1.41
CA ALA A 188 13.12 2.56 2.74
C ALA A 188 14.15 3.68 2.93
N VAL A 189 14.96 3.93 1.89
CA VAL A 189 15.94 5.03 1.89
C VAL A 189 15.27 6.39 1.98
N HIS A 190 14.21 6.62 1.19
CA HIS A 190 13.40 7.84 1.26
C HIS A 190 12.75 8.03 2.63
N ALA A 191 12.24 6.95 3.23
CA ALA A 191 11.62 6.94 4.55
C ALA A 191 12.62 7.13 5.71
N GLN A 192 13.94 7.11 5.44
CA GLN A 192 14.99 7.13 6.48
C GLN A 192 14.86 5.98 7.48
N SER A 193 14.28 4.85 7.07
CA SER A 193 14.05 3.66 7.92
C SER A 193 15.17 2.64 7.74
N ARG A 194 16.09 2.57 8.71
CA ARG A 194 17.22 1.62 8.68
C ARG A 194 16.75 0.20 8.95
N GLU A 195 15.68 0.07 9.72
CA GLU A 195 15.04 -1.16 10.10
C GLU A 195 14.49 -1.87 8.86
N VAL A 196 13.72 -1.15 8.03
CA VAL A 196 13.24 -1.67 6.75
C VAL A 196 14.41 -1.95 5.80
N ALA A 197 15.42 -1.07 5.71
CA ALA A 197 16.58 -1.33 4.86
C ALA A 197 17.31 -2.62 5.26
N TRP A 198 17.55 -2.85 6.55
CA TRP A 198 18.17 -4.09 7.03
C TRP A 198 17.31 -5.32 6.76
N LEU A 199 15.99 -5.23 6.97
CA LEU A 199 15.05 -6.29 6.64
C LEU A 199 15.13 -6.66 5.17
N LEU A 200 15.05 -5.68 4.26
CA LEU A 200 15.12 -5.91 2.82
C LEU A 200 16.47 -6.49 2.39
N LEU A 201 17.57 -6.05 3.01
CA LEU A 201 18.88 -6.65 2.77
C LEU A 201 18.95 -8.10 3.28
N LEU A 202 18.30 -8.41 4.40
CA LEU A 202 18.26 -9.78 4.90
C LEU A 202 17.50 -10.70 3.93
N LEU A 203 16.37 -10.24 3.37
CA LEU A 203 15.47 -11.08 2.57
C LEU A 203 15.79 -11.12 1.08
N ALA A 204 16.27 -10.02 0.51
CA ALA A 204 16.32 -9.84 -0.95
C ALA A 204 17.72 -9.49 -1.50
N SER A 205 18.77 -9.61 -0.69
CA SER A 205 20.14 -9.32 -1.12
C SER A 205 21.12 -10.45 -0.82
N ASN A 206 22.21 -10.48 -1.58
CA ASN A 206 23.39 -11.30 -1.32
C ASN A 206 24.41 -10.58 -0.41
N TYR A 207 23.98 -9.59 0.39
CA TYR A 207 24.88 -8.91 1.32
C TYR A 207 25.41 -9.90 2.38
N PRO A 208 26.70 -9.87 2.76
CA PRO A 208 27.29 -10.86 3.66
C PRO A 208 26.65 -10.86 5.05
N LEU A 209 26.25 -12.04 5.56
CA LEU A 209 25.58 -12.18 6.86
C LEU A 209 26.42 -11.69 8.05
N LEU A 210 27.76 -11.75 7.96
CA LEU A 210 28.67 -11.28 9.01
C LEU A 210 28.67 -9.76 9.19
N GLU A 211 28.16 -9.01 8.21
CA GLU A 211 28.10 -7.55 8.25
C GLU A 211 26.78 -7.03 8.83
N PHE A 212 25.82 -7.93 9.12
CA PHE A 212 24.55 -7.56 9.73
C PHE A 212 24.71 -7.39 11.26
N PRO A 213 24.06 -6.38 11.85
CA PRO A 213 23.97 -6.26 13.30
C PRO A 213 23.29 -7.49 13.91
N PRO A 214 23.77 -8.03 15.05
CA PRO A 214 23.15 -9.18 15.73
C PRO A 214 21.66 -8.96 16.04
N GLU A 215 21.27 -7.72 16.31
CA GLU A 215 19.89 -7.33 16.63
C GLU A 215 18.93 -7.63 15.48
N VAL A 216 19.38 -7.51 14.22
CA VAL A 216 18.56 -7.80 13.04
C VAL A 216 18.18 -9.28 12.99
N PHE A 217 19.10 -10.18 13.34
CA PHE A 217 18.82 -11.62 13.35
C PHE A 217 17.90 -12.02 14.51
N GLN A 218 18.08 -11.42 15.70
CA GLN A 218 17.22 -11.70 16.85
C GLN A 218 15.78 -11.30 16.58
N GLU A 219 15.59 -10.12 15.98
CA GLU A 219 14.27 -9.58 15.64
C GLU A 219 13.62 -10.40 14.51
N ALA A 220 14.39 -10.76 13.48
CA ALA A 220 13.91 -11.62 12.39
C ALA A 220 13.49 -13.03 12.89
N GLU A 221 14.30 -13.65 13.76
CA GLU A 221 13.98 -14.94 14.39
C GLU A 221 12.71 -14.85 15.25
N ALA A 222 12.56 -13.78 16.04
CA ALA A 222 11.39 -13.57 16.89
C ALA A 222 10.09 -13.43 16.07
N MET A 223 10.18 -12.94 14.84
CA MET A 223 9.06 -12.81 13.92
C MET A 223 8.96 -13.95 12.90
N GLY A 224 9.76 -15.01 13.04
CA GLY A 224 9.68 -16.20 12.20
C GLY A 224 10.18 -16.01 10.77
N ILE A 225 10.96 -14.96 10.50
CA ILE A 225 11.51 -14.68 9.17
C ILE A 225 13.01 -14.97 9.15
N MET A 226 13.46 -15.66 8.09
CA MET A 226 14.88 -15.89 7.82
C MET A 226 15.20 -15.66 6.35
N ARG A 227 16.48 -15.47 6.05
CA ARG A 227 16.95 -15.35 4.67
C ARG A 227 16.69 -16.65 3.92
N GLY A 228 15.93 -16.56 2.83
CA GLY A 228 15.78 -17.64 1.84
C GLY A 228 16.94 -17.73 0.85
N LEU A 229 16.83 -18.62 -0.13
CA LEU A 229 17.80 -18.74 -1.22
C LEU A 229 17.74 -17.47 -2.10
N THR A 230 18.87 -16.77 -2.21
CA THR A 230 19.00 -15.46 -2.89
C THR A 230 20.06 -15.45 -4.00
N GLU A 231 20.82 -16.53 -4.16
CA GLU A 231 22.00 -16.60 -5.03
C GLU A 231 21.66 -16.59 -6.52
N ASP A 232 20.52 -17.14 -6.91
CA ASP A 232 20.02 -17.23 -8.29
C ASP A 232 19.08 -16.08 -8.68
N LYS A 233 18.77 -15.19 -7.72
CA LYS A 233 17.80 -14.12 -7.87
C LYS A 233 18.48 -12.77 -8.03
N VAL A 234 17.77 -11.82 -8.66
CA VAL A 234 18.25 -10.44 -8.79
C VAL A 234 18.41 -9.84 -7.39
N ASP A 235 19.59 -9.31 -7.10
CA ASP A 235 19.85 -8.66 -5.83
C ASP A 235 19.16 -7.29 -5.79
N ILE A 236 18.38 -7.03 -4.74
CA ILE A 236 17.63 -5.77 -4.59
C ILE A 236 18.54 -4.52 -4.65
N ARG A 237 19.82 -4.65 -4.27
CA ARG A 237 20.82 -3.56 -4.35
C ARG A 237 21.20 -3.20 -5.78
N SER A 238 20.93 -4.07 -6.75
CA SER A 238 21.21 -3.83 -8.17
C SER A 238 20.08 -3.07 -8.89
N LEU A 239 18.89 -2.99 -8.27
CA LEU A 239 17.72 -2.34 -8.86
C LEU A 239 17.94 -0.83 -8.96
N LYS A 240 17.35 -0.23 -9.99
CA LYS A 240 17.48 1.20 -10.30
C LYS A 240 16.12 1.82 -10.56
N ASP A 241 15.94 3.05 -10.09
CA ASP A 241 14.77 3.87 -10.44
C ASP A 241 14.74 4.26 -11.93
N ILE A 242 13.68 4.95 -12.35
CA ILE A 242 13.48 5.41 -13.73
C ILE A 242 14.59 6.38 -14.19
N GLN A 243 15.25 7.09 -13.26
CA GLN A 243 16.39 7.96 -13.53
C GLN A 243 17.74 7.19 -13.55
N GLY A 244 17.71 5.88 -13.33
CA GLY A 244 18.88 5.01 -13.32
C GLY A 244 19.71 5.08 -12.04
N ARG A 245 19.16 5.65 -10.96
CA ARG A 245 19.80 5.78 -9.65
C ARG A 245 19.56 4.52 -8.82
N THR A 246 20.54 4.15 -8.02
CA THR A 246 20.42 3.10 -7.01
C THR A 246 19.92 3.66 -5.68
N ALA A 247 19.54 2.78 -4.75
CA ALA A 247 19.23 3.18 -3.38
C ALA A 247 20.40 3.89 -2.69
N GLU A 248 21.66 3.54 -3.02
CA GLU A 248 22.83 4.25 -2.50
C GLU A 248 22.94 5.69 -3.02
N ASP A 249 22.62 5.92 -4.29
CA ASP A 249 22.68 7.26 -4.88
C ASP A 249 21.67 8.19 -4.20
N ILE A 250 20.46 7.69 -3.94
CA ILE A 250 19.44 8.41 -3.17
C ILE A 250 19.91 8.64 -1.73
N ALA A 251 20.52 7.64 -1.09
CA ALA A 251 21.04 7.77 0.27
C ALA A 251 22.14 8.83 0.39
N LYS A 252 22.99 8.99 -0.64
CA LYS A 252 23.99 10.07 -0.72
C LYS A 252 23.35 11.45 -0.82
N GLU A 253 22.25 11.57 -1.56
CA GLU A 253 21.51 12.83 -1.73
C GLU A 253 20.78 13.24 -0.45
N ILE A 254 20.09 12.30 0.21
CA ILE A 254 19.32 12.55 1.44
C ILE A 254 20.25 12.80 2.64
N GLY A 255 21.32 12.00 2.78
CA GLY A 255 22.20 12.04 3.93
C GLY A 255 21.51 11.61 5.23
N GLY A 256 21.93 12.18 6.38
CA GLY A 256 21.31 11.90 7.68
C GLY A 256 21.61 10.50 8.20
N VAL A 257 20.56 9.69 8.43
CA VAL A 257 20.66 8.33 8.99
C VAL A 257 21.50 7.38 8.13
N TRP A 258 21.70 7.72 6.86
CA TRP A 258 22.48 6.95 5.89
C TRP A 258 23.99 7.23 5.96
N HIS A 259 24.45 8.08 6.87
CA HIS A 259 25.88 8.25 7.10
C HIS A 259 26.52 6.92 7.51
N GLY A 260 27.55 6.48 6.77
CA GLY A 260 28.21 5.19 6.97
C GLY A 260 27.50 3.99 6.32
N TRP A 261 26.44 4.21 5.54
CA TRP A 261 25.78 3.18 4.71
C TRP A 261 26.18 3.23 3.24
N THR A 262 26.85 4.30 2.83
CA THR A 262 27.29 4.50 1.44
C THR A 262 28.77 4.12 1.30
N GLY A 263 29.13 3.52 0.16
CA GLY A 263 30.50 3.11 -0.17
C GLY A 263 30.94 1.78 0.45
N ASN A 264 30.02 0.98 0.99
CA ASN A 264 30.29 -0.33 1.59
C ASN A 264 29.42 -1.45 1.02
N ASN A 265 28.85 -1.24 -0.16
CA ASN A 265 28.00 -2.19 -0.88
C ASN A 265 26.72 -2.60 -0.13
N ARG A 266 26.26 -1.81 0.86
CA ARG A 266 24.97 -2.06 1.52
C ARG A 266 23.80 -1.69 0.64
N LEU A 267 23.86 -0.53 -0.02
CA LEU A 267 22.74 0.04 -0.77
C LEU A 267 22.91 -0.01 -2.30
N ALA A 268 24.06 -0.49 -2.78
CA ALA A 268 24.38 -0.71 -4.19
C ALA A 268 25.42 -1.84 -4.33
N ILE A 269 25.64 -2.33 -5.55
CA ILE A 269 26.69 -3.31 -5.92
C ILE A 269 27.79 -2.63 -6.71
#